data_AF-A0A4S8MNU9-F1
#
_entry.id   AF-A0A4S8MNU9-F1
#
_cell.length_a   1.000
_cell.length_b   1.000
_cell.length_c   1.000
_cell.angle_alpha   90.00
_cell.angle_beta   90.00
_cell.angle_gamma   90.00
#
_symmetry.space_group_name_H-M   'P 1'
#
loop_
_entity.id
_entity.type
_entity.pdbx_description
1 polymer ?
#
loop_
_entity_poly.entity_id
_entity_poly.type
_entity_poly.pdbx_seq_one_letter_code
_entity_poly.pdbx_strand_id
1 'polypeptide(L)'
;ILLCCMNLPPDIRYLPENVFVVGITPGPSLPDVITISHILRPLVDILITHWNGPIIQTHLHPGGTPIRVAVLPFIADLQAIRKITGFLSHNANLFCSWCLCPNSDKECLDLSKWRLRNPDEVREQMKQWWELRTKTARKQLETRNGVRWTPLHDLPYYNAVWHVVLGFMH
;
A
#
# COMPACT_ATOMS: atom_id res chain seq x y z
N ILE A 1 -6.65 10.01 4.40
CA ILE A 1 -5.27 9.55 4.12
C ILE A 1 -4.35 10.69 4.51
N LEU A 2 -3.46 10.42 5.46
CA LEU A 2 -2.55 11.39 6.04
C LEU A 2 -1.12 10.92 5.79
N LEU A 3 -0.20 11.85 5.57
CA LEU A 3 1.24 11.59 5.56
C LEU A 3 1.89 12.33 6.72
N CYS A 4 2.89 11.71 7.34
CA CYS A 4 3.72 12.31 8.37
C CYS A 4 5.17 12.29 7.90
N CYS A 5 5.91 13.36 8.14
CA CYS A 5 7.33 13.42 7.76
C CYS A 5 8.18 12.66 8.78
N MET A 6 8.71 11.50 8.39
CA MET A 6 9.49 10.64 9.28
C MET A 6 10.88 11.21 9.62
N ASN A 7 11.33 12.24 8.90
CA ASN A 7 12.58 12.97 9.16
C ASN A 7 12.45 13.95 10.36
N LEU A 8 11.23 14.31 10.77
CA LEU A 8 11.01 15.16 11.94
C LEU A 8 11.13 14.35 13.24
N PRO A 9 11.60 14.93 14.36
CA PRO A 9 11.62 14.26 15.66
C PRO A 9 10.26 13.65 16.06
N PRO A 10 10.22 12.49 16.76
CA PRO A 10 8.98 11.80 17.15
C PRO A 10 7.98 12.65 17.91
N ASP A 11 8.46 13.60 18.72
CA ASP A 11 7.68 14.52 19.54
C ASP A 11 6.91 15.56 18.72
N ILE A 12 7.35 15.88 17.49
CA ILE A 12 6.70 16.89 16.66
C ILE A 12 6.06 16.35 15.38
N ARG A 13 6.45 15.16 14.90
CA ARG A 13 6.03 14.66 13.57
C ARG A 13 4.54 14.38 13.41
N TYR A 14 3.82 14.25 14.53
CA TYR A 14 2.36 14.01 14.56
C TYR A 14 1.56 15.24 14.98
N LEU A 15 2.21 16.39 15.19
CA LEU A 15 1.51 17.64 15.44
C LEU A 15 0.71 18.06 14.20
N PRO A 16 -0.49 18.66 14.34
CA PRO A 16 -1.35 19.02 13.21
C PRO A 16 -0.64 19.80 12.09
N GLU A 17 0.30 20.68 12.43
CA GLU A 17 1.11 21.49 11.51
C GLU A 17 2.11 20.67 10.68
N ASN A 18 2.46 19.45 11.11
CA ASN A 18 3.43 18.55 10.46
C ASN A 18 2.77 17.34 9.76
N VAL A 19 1.43 17.31 9.72
CA VAL A 19 0.63 16.26 9.08
C VAL A 19 0.04 16.77 7.76
N PHE A 20 0.25 16.02 6.70
CA PHE A 20 -0.22 16.38 5.35
C PHE A 20 -1.47 15.57 4.99
N VAL A 21 -2.58 16.25 4.76
CA VAL A 21 -3.82 15.62 4.26
C VAL A 21 -3.70 15.44 2.74
N VAL A 22 -3.63 14.20 2.28
CA VAL A 22 -3.45 13.88 0.85
C VAL A 22 -4.67 13.26 0.19
N GLY A 23 -5.67 12.89 0.98
CA GLY A 23 -6.92 12.35 0.42
C GLY A 23 -7.99 12.18 1.47
N ILE A 24 -9.23 12.47 1.08
CA ILE A 24 -10.43 12.29 1.90
C ILE A 24 -11.30 11.26 1.18
N THR A 25 -11.72 10.23 1.92
CA THR A 25 -12.59 9.19 1.39
C THR A 25 -14.04 9.68 1.41
N PRO A 26 -14.78 9.60 0.30
CA PRO A 26 -16.17 10.07 0.27
C PRO A 26 -17.04 9.18 1.18
N GLY A 27 -17.95 9.81 1.92
CA GLY A 27 -19.02 9.13 2.65
C GLY A 27 -20.26 8.90 1.78
N PRO A 28 -21.33 8.26 2.30
CA PRO A 28 -21.49 7.78 3.67
C PRO A 28 -20.96 6.35 3.91
N SER A 29 -20.61 5.61 2.86
CA SER A 29 -20.13 4.23 2.95
C SER A 29 -18.61 4.12 2.95
N LEU A 30 -18.10 2.99 3.43
CA LEU A 30 -16.68 2.67 3.32
C LEU A 30 -16.28 2.62 1.84
N PRO A 31 -15.21 3.32 1.44
CA PRO A 31 -14.79 3.36 0.04
C PRO A 31 -14.36 1.97 -0.43
N ASP A 32 -14.68 1.63 -1.67
CA ASP A 32 -14.19 0.41 -2.30
C ASP A 32 -12.74 0.59 -2.80
N VAL A 33 -12.17 -0.48 -3.36
CA VAL A 33 -10.79 -0.44 -3.86
C VAL A 33 -10.63 0.44 -5.08
N ILE A 34 -11.65 0.55 -5.92
CA ILE A 34 -11.60 1.41 -7.10
C ILE A 34 -11.51 2.87 -6.63
N THR A 35 -12.36 3.26 -5.70
CA THR A 35 -12.40 4.59 -5.09
C THR A 35 -11.09 4.93 -4.40
N ILE A 36 -10.58 4.05 -3.52
CA ILE A 36 -9.28 4.26 -2.86
C ILE A 36 -8.15 4.38 -3.90
N SER A 37 -8.17 3.56 -4.94
CA SER A 37 -7.16 3.63 -6.00
C SER A 37 -7.21 4.97 -6.74
N HIS A 38 -8.40 5.48 -7.06
CA HIS A 38 -8.52 6.80 -7.67
C HIS A 38 -8.04 7.94 -6.76
N ILE A 39 -8.30 7.85 -5.45
CA ILE A 39 -7.79 8.83 -4.48
C ILE A 39 -6.27 8.77 -4.36
N LEU A 40 -5.67 7.57 -4.38
CA LEU A 40 -4.23 7.39 -4.24
C LEU A 40 -3.44 7.70 -5.52
N ARG A 41 -4.08 7.62 -6.69
CA ARG A 41 -3.38 7.75 -7.98
C ARG A 41 -2.59 9.08 -8.11
N PRO A 42 -3.15 10.26 -7.84
CA PRO A 42 -2.40 11.52 -7.92
C PRO A 42 -1.19 11.55 -6.98
N LEU A 43 -1.34 11.00 -5.77
CA LEU A 43 -0.24 10.90 -4.81
C LEU A 43 0.90 10.03 -5.37
N VAL A 44 0.57 8.87 -5.93
CA VAL A 44 1.57 7.96 -6.51
C VAL A 44 2.30 8.62 -7.69
N ASP A 45 1.59 9.30 -8.59
CA ASP A 45 2.20 9.98 -9.73
C ASP A 45 3.21 11.06 -9.27
N ILE A 46 2.89 11.79 -8.18
CA ILE A 46 3.82 12.74 -7.54
C ILE A 46 5.03 12.00 -6.93
N LEU A 47 4.79 10.94 -6.16
CA LEU A 47 5.85 10.21 -5.45
C LEU A 47 6.85 9.53 -6.38
N ILE A 48 6.39 9.00 -7.53
CA ILE A 48 7.29 8.42 -8.54
C ILE A 48 8.27 9.48 -9.05
N THR A 49 7.78 10.68 -9.34
CA THR A 49 8.63 11.79 -9.80
C THR A 49 9.65 12.17 -8.74
N HIS A 50 9.25 12.22 -7.46
CA HIS A 50 10.13 12.59 -6.36
C HIS A 50 11.11 11.47 -5.96
N TRP A 51 10.81 10.21 -6.29
CA TRP A 51 11.75 9.11 -6.10
C TRP A 51 13.00 9.26 -6.99
N ASN A 52 12.82 9.81 -8.20
CA ASN A 52 13.90 10.03 -9.15
C ASN A 52 14.88 11.14 -8.73
N GLY A 53 14.57 11.89 -7.67
CA GLY A 53 15.49 12.87 -7.08
C GLY A 53 15.49 14.22 -7.80
N PRO A 54 14.34 14.90 -7.95
CA PRO A 54 14.31 16.23 -8.55
C PRO A 54 15.19 17.20 -7.75
N ILE A 55 15.79 18.16 -8.45
CA ILE A 55 16.54 19.24 -7.84
C ILE A 55 15.55 20.30 -7.37
N ILE A 56 15.54 20.57 -6.07
CA ILE A 56 14.68 21.60 -5.45
C ILE A 56 15.56 22.76 -4.99
N GLN A 57 15.25 23.96 -5.45
CA GLN A 57 15.90 25.19 -5.02
C GLN A 57 15.32 25.66 -3.69
N THR A 58 16.21 26.08 -2.80
CA THR A 58 15.83 26.69 -1.51
C THR A 58 16.61 27.99 -1.31
N HIS A 59 16.18 28.80 -0.35
CA HIS A 59 16.88 30.06 -0.06
C HIS A 59 18.38 29.86 0.26
N LEU A 60 18.70 28.81 1.03
CA LEU A 60 20.08 28.47 1.40
C LEU A 60 20.83 27.69 0.30
N HIS A 61 20.11 27.12 -0.66
CA HIS A 61 20.68 26.40 -1.80
C HIS A 61 20.10 26.89 -3.13
N PRO A 62 20.53 28.06 -3.66
CA PRO A 62 20.04 28.60 -4.93
C PRO A 62 20.38 27.71 -6.14
N GLY A 63 21.48 26.96 -6.08
CA GLY A 63 21.84 25.95 -7.08
C GLY A 63 20.99 24.67 -7.02
N GLY A 64 20.12 24.57 -6.02
CA GLY A 64 19.26 23.42 -5.78
C GLY A 64 19.95 22.25 -5.09
N THR A 65 19.13 21.38 -4.53
CA THR A 65 19.57 20.15 -3.86
C THR A 65 18.72 18.99 -4.37
N PRO A 66 19.34 17.85 -4.75
CA PRO A 66 18.57 16.66 -5.12
C PRO A 66 17.84 16.13 -3.88
N ILE A 67 16.52 16.04 -3.96
CA ILE A 67 15.69 15.53 -2.87
C ILE A 67 14.96 14.29 -3.35
N ARG A 68 15.07 13.21 -2.58
CA ARG A 68 14.32 11.98 -2.80
C ARG A 68 13.25 11.83 -1.73
N VAL A 69 12.03 11.51 -2.16
CA VAL A 69 10.90 11.22 -1.25
C VAL A 69 10.49 9.76 -1.40
N ALA A 70 10.27 9.08 -0.28
CA ALA A 70 9.68 7.76 -0.21
C ALA A 70 8.63 7.72 0.91
N VAL A 71 7.52 7.02 0.67
CA VAL A 71 6.44 6.87 1.66
C VAL A 71 6.43 5.45 2.18
N LEU A 72 6.83 5.27 3.44
CA LEU A 72 6.91 3.98 4.13
C LEU A 72 6.83 4.19 5.67
N PRO A 73 6.18 3.31 6.46
CA PRO A 73 5.22 2.26 6.08
C PRO A 73 3.78 2.79 5.98
N PHE A 74 2.89 2.01 5.37
CA PHE A 74 1.44 2.28 5.42
C PHE A 74 0.85 1.74 6.71
N ILE A 75 0.17 2.61 7.47
CA ILE A 75 -0.47 2.29 8.75
C ILE A 75 -1.97 2.47 8.59
N ALA A 76 -2.74 1.39 8.80
CA ALA A 76 -4.19 1.42 8.75
C ALA A 76 -4.80 0.20 9.45
N ASP A 77 -6.09 0.26 9.77
CA ASP A 77 -6.84 -0.93 10.17
C ASP A 77 -6.83 -2.02 9.08
N LEU A 78 -7.25 -3.23 9.44
CA LEU A 78 -7.20 -4.38 8.54
C LEU A 78 -8.05 -4.19 7.27
N GLN A 79 -9.16 -3.45 7.32
CA GLN A 79 -10.03 -3.26 6.17
C GLN A 79 -9.40 -2.29 5.17
N ALA A 80 -8.94 -1.14 5.66
CA ALA A 80 -8.29 -0.11 4.85
C ALA A 80 -6.98 -0.62 4.26
N ILE A 81 -6.17 -1.32 5.05
CA ILE A 81 -4.86 -1.81 4.61
C ILE A 81 -4.99 -2.79 3.45
N ARG A 82 -5.96 -3.71 3.48
CA ARG A 82 -6.21 -4.66 2.38
C ARG A 82 -6.58 -3.94 1.08
N LYS A 83 -7.41 -2.89 1.17
CA LYS A 83 -7.82 -2.08 0.01
C LYS A 83 -6.67 -1.28 -0.59
N ILE A 84 -5.80 -0.74 0.25
CA ILE A 84 -4.63 0.08 -0.15
C ILE A 84 -3.51 -0.80 -0.73
N THR A 85 -3.22 -1.92 -0.08
CA THR A 85 -2.10 -2.82 -0.42
C THR A 85 -2.44 -3.80 -1.53
N GLY A 86 -3.72 -4.06 -1.78
CA GLY A 86 -4.19 -4.98 -2.82
C GLY A 86 -4.42 -6.41 -2.35
N PHE A 87 -4.32 -6.71 -1.06
CA PHE A 87 -4.76 -8.00 -0.51
C PHE A 87 -6.30 -8.12 -0.48
N LEU A 88 -6.80 -9.35 -0.56
CA LEU A 88 -8.25 -9.61 -0.50
C LEU A 88 -8.80 -9.56 0.94
N SER A 89 -10.13 -9.65 1.08
CA SER A 89 -10.84 -9.56 2.35
C SER A 89 -10.59 -10.78 3.27
N HIS A 90 -11.01 -10.67 4.53
CA HIS A 90 -10.83 -11.74 5.53
C HIS A 90 -11.56 -13.04 5.15
N ASN A 91 -12.56 -12.95 4.28
CA ASN A 91 -13.32 -14.09 3.76
C ASN A 91 -12.72 -14.72 2.50
N ALA A 92 -11.62 -14.18 1.97
CA ALA A 92 -10.94 -14.78 0.82
C ALA A 92 -10.28 -16.10 1.23
N ASN A 93 -10.04 -16.99 0.24
CA ASN A 93 -9.26 -18.21 0.49
C ASN A 93 -7.85 -17.85 0.98
N LEU A 94 -7.15 -16.97 0.28
CA LEU A 94 -5.87 -16.42 0.73
C LEU A 94 -6.11 -15.07 1.40
N PHE A 95 -6.43 -15.11 2.70
CA PHE A 95 -6.86 -13.96 3.48
C PHE A 95 -5.71 -13.19 4.14
N CYS A 96 -4.53 -13.77 4.27
CA CYS A 96 -3.40 -13.19 5.01
C CYS A 96 -2.48 -12.36 4.10
N SER A 97 -2.00 -11.22 4.62
CA SER A 97 -1.03 -10.35 3.95
C SER A 97 0.40 -10.91 3.98
N TRP A 98 0.70 -11.81 4.92
CA TRP A 98 2.07 -12.32 5.14
C TRP A 98 2.26 -13.79 4.77
N CYS A 99 1.20 -14.61 4.79
CA CYS A 99 1.30 -16.03 4.48
C CYS A 99 0.26 -16.48 3.44
N LEU A 100 0.47 -17.68 2.91
CA LEU A 100 -0.37 -18.35 1.93
C LEU A 100 -1.31 -19.39 2.58
N CYS A 101 -1.54 -19.30 3.89
CA CYS A 101 -2.47 -20.17 4.59
C CYS A 101 -3.89 -19.99 4.00
N PRO A 102 -4.54 -21.07 3.52
CA PRO A 102 -5.91 -21.00 3.06
C PRO A 102 -6.85 -20.78 4.24
N ASN A 103 -8.01 -20.18 4.00
CA ASN A 103 -9.02 -19.90 5.02
C ASN A 103 -9.52 -21.19 5.69
N SER A 104 -9.59 -22.28 4.93
CA SER A 104 -9.93 -23.62 5.43
C SER A 104 -8.96 -24.15 6.50
N ASP A 105 -7.75 -23.59 6.57
CA ASP A 105 -6.68 -24.02 7.48
C ASP A 105 -6.27 -22.89 8.44
N LYS A 106 -7.12 -21.88 8.64
CA LYS A 106 -6.82 -20.71 9.49
C LYS A 106 -6.51 -21.04 10.95
N GLU A 107 -6.93 -22.21 11.42
CA GLU A 107 -6.67 -22.71 12.78
C GLU A 107 -5.29 -23.40 12.90
N CYS A 108 -4.53 -23.49 11.81
CA CYS A 108 -3.18 -24.03 11.82
C CYS A 108 -2.23 -23.09 12.55
N LEU A 109 -1.94 -23.37 13.82
CA LEU A 109 -0.99 -22.62 14.64
C LEU A 109 0.47 -23.10 14.49
N ASP A 110 0.69 -24.09 13.63
CA ASP A 110 2.02 -24.65 13.37
C ASP A 110 2.77 -23.79 12.36
N LEU A 111 3.57 -22.86 12.89
CA LEU A 111 4.38 -21.92 12.12
C LEU A 111 5.31 -22.61 11.11
N SER A 112 5.72 -23.86 11.35
CA SER A 112 6.59 -24.60 10.42
C SER A 112 5.89 -24.94 9.09
N LYS A 113 4.55 -25.00 9.10
CA LYS A 113 3.73 -25.25 7.91
C LYS A 113 3.39 -23.97 7.16
N TRP A 114 3.70 -22.80 7.72
CA TRP A 114 3.32 -21.53 7.14
C TRP A 114 4.27 -21.16 6.00
N ARG A 115 3.77 -21.26 4.77
CA ARG A 115 4.45 -20.64 3.63
C ARG A 115 4.21 -19.14 3.66
N LEU A 116 5.26 -18.37 3.92
CA LEU A 116 5.23 -16.91 3.82
C LEU A 116 5.12 -16.46 2.36
N ARG A 117 4.52 -15.29 2.15
CA ARG A 117 4.48 -14.64 0.84
C ARG A 117 5.87 -14.10 0.50
N ASN A 118 6.34 -14.40 -0.70
CA ASN A 118 7.51 -13.74 -1.26
C ASN A 118 7.07 -12.39 -1.85
N PRO A 119 7.70 -11.26 -1.47
CA PRO A 119 7.32 -9.95 -2.00
C PRO A 119 7.48 -9.80 -3.52
N ASP A 120 8.50 -10.42 -4.11
CA ASP A 120 8.75 -10.37 -5.55
C ASP A 120 7.68 -11.14 -6.30
N GLU A 121 7.26 -12.30 -5.77
CA GLU A 121 6.12 -13.06 -6.30
C GLU A 121 4.83 -12.23 -6.22
N VAL A 122 4.58 -11.55 -5.10
CA VAL A 122 3.40 -10.68 -4.94
C VAL A 122 3.41 -9.54 -5.97
N ARG A 123 4.56 -8.90 -6.17
CA ARG A 123 4.72 -7.81 -7.16
C ARG A 123 4.42 -8.30 -8.57
N GLU A 124 4.97 -9.45 -8.95
CA GLU A 124 4.74 -10.06 -10.26
C GLU A 124 3.26 -10.46 -10.46
N GLN A 125 2.63 -11.09 -9.45
CA GLN A 125 1.21 -11.46 -9.50
C GLN A 125 0.30 -10.25 -9.69
N MET A 126 0.62 -9.12 -9.06
CA MET A 126 -0.15 -7.89 -9.20
C MET A 126 0.05 -7.22 -10.56
N LYS A 127 1.27 -7.28 -11.11
CA LYS A 127 1.53 -6.84 -12.49
C LYS A 127 0.72 -7.67 -13.50
N GLN A 128 0.71 -8.99 -13.35
CA GLN A 128 -0.12 -9.88 -14.18
C GLN A 128 -1.60 -9.52 -14.07
N TRP A 129 -2.10 -9.22 -12.86
CA TRP A 129 -3.48 -8.77 -12.67
C TRP A 129 -3.79 -7.45 -13.39
N TRP A 130 -2.86 -6.50 -13.37
CA TRP A 130 -3.01 -5.21 -14.04
C TRP A 130 -3.12 -5.36 -15.56
N GLU A 131 -2.29 -6.21 -16.15
CA GLU A 131 -2.22 -6.45 -17.60
C GLU A 131 -3.48 -7.16 -18.16
N LEU A 132 -4.25 -7.85 -17.32
CA LEU A 132 -5.51 -8.46 -17.72
C LEU A 132 -6.54 -7.42 -18.14
N ARG A 133 -7.24 -7.67 -19.25
CA ARG A 133 -8.22 -6.75 -19.84
C ARG A 133 -9.65 -6.93 -19.32
N THR A 134 -10.03 -8.14 -18.91
CA THR A 134 -11.42 -8.44 -18.54
C THR A 134 -11.60 -8.48 -17.03
N LYS A 135 -12.76 -7.99 -16.55
CA LYS A 135 -13.14 -8.06 -15.13
C LYS A 135 -13.17 -9.51 -14.63
N THR A 136 -13.62 -10.44 -15.47
CA THR A 136 -13.68 -11.87 -15.15
C THR A 136 -12.31 -12.47 -14.94
N ALA A 137 -11.35 -12.22 -15.84
CA ALA A 137 -9.99 -12.74 -15.70
C ALA A 137 -9.30 -12.15 -14.47
N ARG A 138 -9.45 -10.85 -14.21
CA ARG A 138 -8.95 -10.18 -13.00
C ARG A 138 -9.51 -10.83 -11.73
N LYS A 139 -10.83 -11.07 -11.69
CA LYS A 139 -11.48 -11.71 -10.54
C LYS A 139 -11.01 -13.15 -10.32
N GLN A 140 -10.79 -13.91 -11.39
CA GLN A 140 -10.23 -15.26 -11.30
C GLN A 140 -8.80 -15.23 -10.75
N LEU A 141 -7.95 -14.34 -11.27
CA LEU A 141 -6.56 -14.24 -10.84
C LEU A 141 -6.43 -13.75 -9.40
N GLU A 142 -7.18 -12.73 -8.98
CA GLU A 142 -7.13 -12.26 -7.60
C GLU A 142 -7.63 -13.32 -6.62
N THR A 143 -8.66 -14.09 -6.99
CA THR A 143 -9.16 -15.20 -6.16
C THR A 143 -8.10 -16.28 -5.98
N ARG A 144 -7.35 -16.59 -7.06
CA ARG A 144 -6.28 -17.58 -7.05
C ARG A 144 -5.08 -17.14 -6.22
N ASN A 145 -4.64 -15.89 -6.39
CA ASN A 145 -3.38 -15.40 -5.82
C ASN A 145 -3.56 -14.65 -4.48
N GLY A 146 -4.79 -14.26 -4.14
CA GLY A 146 -5.14 -13.44 -2.98
C GLY A 146 -4.73 -11.98 -3.08
N VAL A 147 -4.38 -11.52 -4.29
CA VAL A 147 -3.85 -10.17 -4.54
C VAL A 147 -4.39 -9.56 -5.82
N ARG A 148 -4.48 -8.24 -5.84
CA ARG A 148 -4.81 -7.41 -7.00
C ARG A 148 -3.96 -6.15 -7.01
N TRP A 149 -3.81 -5.54 -8.18
CA TRP A 149 -3.05 -4.29 -8.31
C TRP A 149 -3.77 -3.13 -7.60
N THR A 150 -2.96 -2.24 -7.06
CA THR A 150 -3.34 -0.90 -6.57
C THR A 150 -2.24 0.08 -7.00
N PRO A 151 -2.51 1.40 -7.06
CA PRO A 151 -1.52 2.39 -7.50
C PRO A 151 -0.19 2.34 -6.75
N LEU A 152 -0.18 1.92 -5.47
CA LEU A 152 1.07 1.83 -4.70
C LEU A 152 2.12 0.91 -5.34
N HIS A 153 1.69 -0.08 -6.13
CA HIS A 153 2.59 -1.01 -6.81
C HIS A 153 3.36 -0.39 -7.97
N ASP A 154 2.96 0.79 -8.43
CA ASP A 154 3.71 1.57 -9.40
C ASP A 154 4.96 2.22 -8.75
N LEU A 155 5.03 2.29 -7.41
CA LEU A 155 6.20 2.79 -6.69
C LEU A 155 7.34 1.75 -6.72
N PRO A 156 8.54 2.09 -7.21
CA PRO A 156 9.62 1.13 -7.39
C PRO A 156 10.19 0.59 -6.07
N TYR A 157 10.10 1.37 -4.99
CA TYR A 157 10.59 1.01 -3.65
C TYR A 157 9.53 0.34 -2.77
N TYR A 158 8.27 0.29 -3.20
CA TYR A 158 7.18 -0.20 -2.36
C TYR A 158 7.14 -1.73 -2.30
N ASN A 159 6.83 -2.26 -1.11
CA ASN A 159 6.73 -3.68 -0.83
C ASN A 159 5.50 -3.94 0.04
N ALA A 160 4.44 -4.52 -0.54
CA ALA A 160 3.19 -4.71 0.18
C ALA A 160 3.24 -5.74 1.32
N VAL A 161 4.27 -6.58 1.40
CA VAL A 161 4.44 -7.56 2.48
C VAL A 161 5.16 -6.93 3.68
N TRP A 162 6.21 -6.15 3.42
CA TRP A 162 7.09 -5.62 4.46
C TRP A 162 6.81 -4.17 4.86
N HIS A 163 6.25 -3.34 3.98
CA HIS A 163 6.09 -1.91 4.20
C HIS A 163 4.69 -1.54 4.71
N VAL A 164 4.13 -2.42 5.53
CA VAL A 164 2.74 -2.40 5.97
C VAL A 164 2.70 -2.70 7.46
N VAL A 165 2.04 -1.83 8.23
CA VAL A 165 1.86 -1.98 9.68
C VAL A 165 0.37 -1.98 9.98
N LEU A 166 -0.11 -3.03 10.64
CA LEU A 166 -1.49 -3.05 11.13
C LEU A 166 -1.64 -2.01 12.24
N GLY A 167 -2.51 -1.04 11.99
CA GLY A 167 -3.02 -0.17 13.03
C GLY A 167 -3.98 -0.92 13.93
N PHE A 168 -4.19 -0.39 15.13
CA PHE A 168 -5.24 -0.86 16.02
C PHE A 168 -6.61 -0.68 15.36
N MET A 169 -7.47 -1.70 15.46
CA MET A 169 -8.88 -1.55 15.13
C MET A 169 -9.56 -0.80 16.27
N HIS A 170 -10.32 0.25 15.93
CA HIS A 170 -11.23 0.92 16.87
C HIS A 170 -12.50 0.08 17.06
#